data_AF-A0A9W4RBV3-F1
#
_entry.id   AF-A0A9W4RBV3-F1
#
_cell.length_a   1.000
_cell.length_b   1.000
_cell.length_c   1.000
_cell.angle_alpha   90.00
_cell.angle_beta   90.00
_cell.angle_gamma   90.00
#
_symmetry.space_group_name_H-M   'P 1'
#
loop_
_entity.id
_entity.type
_entity.pdbx_description
1 polymer ?
#
loop_
_entity_poly.entity_id
_entity_poly.type
_entity_poly.pdbx_seq_one_letter_code
_entity_poly.pdbx_strand_id
1 'polypeptide(L)'
;MRQQERLRLSQAEPEEGDGLARHLAFPGAEIAAIEGWIRQILHDGEDLARQERLLRSVPGIGPVAAAVLLGLMPELGRLSSKAAAALAGLAPCNHDSGRKRGRDALYMAAIAAARSASRFAKAARDMRARNKPFKLVMIAIARKILVTANAIIRQQAPFERAR
;
A
#
# COMPACT_ATOMS: atom_id res chain seq x y z
N MET A 1 -15.91 -13.67 -5.00
CA MET A 1 -16.07 -14.01 -6.43
C MET A 1 -14.81 -14.64 -7.00
N ARG A 2 -13.74 -13.92 -7.36
CA ARG A 2 -12.51 -14.49 -7.98
C ARG A 2 -11.86 -15.67 -7.23
N GLN A 3 -11.75 -15.61 -5.89
CA GLN A 3 -11.22 -16.73 -5.10
C GLN A 3 -12.14 -17.95 -5.13
N GLN A 4 -13.45 -17.72 -5.15
CA GLN A 4 -14.47 -18.76 -5.21
C GLN A 4 -14.50 -19.42 -6.60
N GLU A 5 -14.30 -18.64 -7.66
CA GLU A 5 -14.18 -19.13 -9.03
C GLU A 5 -12.88 -19.90 -9.27
N ARG A 6 -11.74 -19.50 -8.67
CA ARG A 6 -10.51 -20.31 -8.70
C ARG A 6 -10.70 -21.68 -8.05
N LEU A 7 -11.44 -21.73 -6.94
CA LEU A 7 -11.77 -22.99 -6.27
C LEU A 7 -12.70 -23.87 -7.12
N ARG A 8 -13.69 -23.26 -7.77
CA ARG A 8 -14.57 -23.96 -8.72
C ARG A 8 -13.82 -24.51 -9.93
N LEU A 9 -12.93 -23.71 -10.53
CA LEU A 9 -12.12 -24.17 -11.67
C LEU A 9 -11.21 -25.34 -11.29
N SER A 10 -10.67 -25.37 -10.06
CA SER A 10 -9.86 -26.52 -9.60
C SER A 10 -10.66 -27.81 -9.38
N GLN A 11 -11.99 -27.74 -9.42
CA GLN A 11 -12.91 -28.86 -9.22
C GLN A 11 -13.80 -29.12 -10.45
N ALA A 12 -13.62 -28.38 -11.54
CA ALA A 12 -14.47 -28.44 -12.73
C ALA A 12 -13.93 -29.43 -13.77
N GLU A 13 -14.84 -30.08 -14.49
CA GLU A 13 -14.51 -30.91 -15.65
C GLU A 13 -14.05 -30.03 -16.82
N PRO A 14 -13.24 -30.55 -17.77
CA PRO A 14 -12.60 -29.76 -18.83
C PRO A 14 -13.57 -28.92 -19.66
N GLU A 15 -14.81 -29.40 -19.88
CA GLU A 15 -15.84 -28.72 -20.68
C GLU A 15 -16.42 -27.47 -20.02
N GLU A 16 -16.36 -27.37 -18.69
CA GLU A 16 -16.83 -26.21 -17.91
C GLU A 16 -15.71 -25.19 -17.65
N GLY A 17 -14.45 -25.60 -17.87
CA GLY A 17 -13.25 -24.83 -17.57
C GLY A 17 -13.09 -23.56 -18.39
N ASP A 18 -13.51 -23.55 -19.66
CA ASP A 18 -13.31 -22.43 -20.58
C ASP A 18 -14.16 -21.19 -20.24
N GLY A 19 -15.37 -21.41 -19.71
CA GLY A 19 -16.21 -20.31 -19.22
C GLY A 19 -15.63 -19.68 -17.95
N LEU A 20 -15.21 -20.53 -17.01
CA LEU A 20 -14.59 -20.11 -15.74
C LEU A 20 -13.24 -19.41 -15.96
N ALA A 21 -12.41 -19.91 -16.88
CA ALA A 21 -11.13 -19.30 -17.24
C ALA A 21 -11.32 -17.89 -17.83
N ARG A 22 -12.29 -17.70 -18.73
CA ARG A 22 -12.65 -16.38 -19.26
C ARG A 22 -13.14 -15.42 -18.18
N HIS A 23 -13.98 -15.90 -17.26
CA HIS A 23 -14.50 -15.09 -16.15
C HIS A 23 -13.40 -14.67 -15.18
N LEU A 24 -12.38 -15.51 -14.96
CA LEU A 24 -11.21 -15.16 -14.15
C LEU A 24 -10.27 -14.18 -14.87
N ALA A 25 -10.12 -14.32 -16.19
CA ALA A 25 -9.24 -13.49 -17.01
C ALA A 25 -9.76 -12.06 -17.16
N PHE A 26 -11.07 -11.88 -17.37
CA PHE A 26 -11.67 -10.57 -17.65
C PHE A 26 -11.38 -9.52 -16.56
N PRO A 27 -11.63 -9.76 -15.26
CA PRO A 27 -11.31 -8.78 -14.22
C PRO A 27 -9.81 -8.55 -14.07
N GLY A 28 -8.96 -9.48 -14.54
CA GLY A 28 -7.50 -9.31 -14.56
C GLY A 28 -7.08 -8.28 -15.61
N ALA A 29 -7.62 -8.40 -16.81
CA ALA A 29 -7.39 -7.47 -17.90
C ALA A 29 -7.90 -6.06 -17.56
N GLU A 30 -9.10 -5.95 -16.99
CA GLU A 30 -9.68 -4.66 -16.57
C GLU A 30 -8.82 -3.97 -15.51
N ILE A 31 -8.34 -4.70 -14.50
CA ILE A 31 -7.42 -4.15 -13.50
C ILE A 31 -6.14 -3.66 -14.17
N ALA A 32 -5.56 -4.44 -15.07
CA ALA A 32 -4.33 -4.06 -15.76
C ALA A 32 -4.50 -2.81 -16.63
N ALA A 33 -5.67 -2.66 -17.29
CA ALA A 33 -6.00 -1.47 -18.07
C ALA A 33 -6.10 -0.23 -17.18
N ILE A 34 -6.83 -0.31 -16.06
CA ILE A 34 -6.95 0.79 -15.10
C ILE A 34 -5.59 1.13 -14.47
N GLU A 35 -4.78 0.15 -14.11
CA GLU A 35 -3.41 0.36 -13.63
C GLU A 35 -2.52 1.02 -14.70
N GLY A 36 -2.77 0.74 -15.99
CA GLY A 36 -2.16 1.44 -17.12
C GLY A 36 -2.53 2.92 -17.14
N TRP A 37 -3.81 3.25 -17.07
CA TRP A 37 -4.30 4.63 -17.07
C TRP A 37 -3.80 5.43 -15.86
N ILE A 38 -3.79 4.83 -14.67
CA ILE A 38 -3.24 5.47 -13.46
C ILE A 38 -1.76 5.82 -13.67
N ARG A 39 -0.98 4.91 -14.26
CA ARG A 39 0.45 5.16 -14.54
C ARG A 39 0.64 6.28 -15.56
N GLN A 40 -0.20 6.37 -16.59
CA GLN A 40 -0.16 7.47 -17.55
C GLN A 40 -0.43 8.81 -16.87
N ILE A 41 -1.49 8.91 -16.06
CA ILE A 41 -1.82 10.14 -15.32
C ILE A 41 -0.66 10.58 -14.39
N LEU A 42 -0.03 9.62 -13.71
CA LEU A 42 1.12 9.92 -12.84
C LEU A 42 2.34 10.39 -13.64
N HIS A 43 2.57 9.83 -14.83
CA HIS A 43 3.67 10.18 -15.70
C HIS A 43 3.50 11.57 -16.32
N ASP A 44 2.29 11.89 -16.79
CA ASP A 44 2.02 13.12 -17.53
C ASP A 44 2.04 14.38 -16.63
N GLY A 45 1.86 14.21 -15.31
CA GLY A 45 2.00 15.29 -14.33
C GLY A 45 3.39 15.34 -13.71
N GLU A 46 4.17 16.40 -13.94
CA GLU A 46 5.52 16.53 -13.38
C GLU A 46 5.58 16.44 -11.84
N ASP A 47 4.62 17.06 -11.14
CA ASP A 47 4.56 17.02 -9.67
C ASP A 47 4.15 15.62 -9.17
N LEU A 48 3.15 15.00 -9.80
CA LEU A 48 2.72 13.64 -9.44
C LEU A 48 3.83 12.62 -9.68
N ALA A 49 4.53 12.70 -10.81
CA ALA A 49 5.67 11.82 -11.10
C ALA A 49 6.80 12.00 -10.08
N ARG A 50 7.09 13.26 -9.68
CA ARG A 50 8.10 13.55 -8.65
C ARG A 50 7.68 12.99 -7.29
N GLN A 51 6.45 13.25 -6.86
CA GLN A 51 5.92 12.77 -5.59
C GLN A 51 5.86 11.23 -5.56
N GLU A 52 5.49 10.57 -6.66
CA GLU A 52 5.51 9.11 -6.80
C GLU A 52 6.94 8.57 -6.61
N ARG A 53 7.94 9.16 -7.28
CA ARG A 53 9.36 8.78 -7.10
C ARG A 53 9.83 8.94 -5.67
N LEU A 54 9.47 10.06 -5.02
CA LEU A 54 9.80 10.31 -3.62
C LEU A 54 9.15 9.26 -2.70
N LEU A 55 7.87 8.96 -2.88
CA LEU A 55 7.17 7.93 -2.10
C LEU A 55 7.80 6.55 -2.28
N ARG A 56 8.15 6.18 -3.51
CA ARG A 56 8.77 4.89 -3.85
C ARG A 56 10.19 4.73 -3.30
N SER A 57 10.84 5.82 -2.89
CA SER A 57 12.13 5.74 -2.19
C SER A 57 11.98 5.11 -0.78
N VAL A 58 10.78 5.15 -0.19
CA VAL A 58 10.51 4.55 1.13
C VAL A 58 10.45 3.02 1.01
N PRO A 59 11.25 2.28 1.78
CA PRO A 59 11.21 0.82 1.75
C PRO A 59 9.80 0.28 2.03
N GLY A 60 9.30 -0.54 1.10
CA GLY A 60 7.97 -1.14 1.13
C GLY A 60 6.92 -0.41 0.29
N ILE A 61 7.11 0.87 -0.06
CA ILE A 61 6.19 1.58 -0.94
C ILE A 61 6.51 1.22 -2.41
N GLY A 62 5.65 0.42 -3.01
CA GLY A 62 5.66 0.13 -4.45
C GLY A 62 4.78 1.08 -5.27
N PRO A 63 4.69 0.88 -6.60
CA PRO A 63 3.90 1.75 -7.50
C PRO A 63 2.43 1.86 -7.09
N VAL A 64 1.79 0.72 -6.77
CA VAL A 64 0.39 0.70 -6.34
C VAL A 64 0.20 1.48 -5.03
N ALA A 65 1.08 1.29 -4.05
CA ALA A 65 0.98 1.99 -2.78
C ALA A 65 1.22 3.50 -2.93
N ALA A 66 2.16 3.91 -3.78
CA ALA A 66 2.39 5.31 -4.09
C ALA A 66 1.16 5.95 -4.76
N ALA A 67 0.62 5.32 -5.81
CA ALA A 67 -0.58 5.80 -6.50
C ALA A 67 -1.78 5.91 -5.55
N VAL A 68 -2.00 4.92 -4.69
CA VAL A 68 -3.07 4.93 -3.68
C VAL A 68 -2.89 6.07 -2.69
N LEU A 69 -1.67 6.34 -2.22
CA LEU A 69 -1.42 7.45 -1.30
C LEU A 69 -1.65 8.81 -1.98
N LEU A 70 -1.18 9.00 -3.22
CA LEU A 70 -1.39 10.24 -3.96
C LEU A 70 -2.87 10.47 -4.27
N GLY A 71 -3.60 9.43 -4.69
CA GLY A 71 -5.00 9.55 -5.06
C GLY A 71 -5.96 9.65 -3.87
N LEU A 72 -5.68 8.98 -2.75
CA LEU A 72 -6.58 8.95 -1.59
C LEU A 72 -6.17 9.90 -0.46
N MET A 73 -4.93 10.40 -0.47
CA MET A 73 -4.40 11.30 0.56
C MET A 73 -3.65 12.47 -0.10
N PRO A 74 -4.32 13.32 -0.91
CA PRO A 74 -3.68 14.48 -1.53
C PRO A 74 -3.13 15.50 -0.53
N GLU A 75 -3.56 15.43 0.74
CA GLU A 75 -3.09 16.30 1.82
C GLU A 75 -1.73 15.86 2.42
N LEU A 76 -1.18 14.73 1.95
CA LEU A 76 0.10 14.20 2.41
C LEU A 76 1.22 15.25 2.21
N GLY A 77 2.06 15.42 3.24
CA GLY A 77 3.06 16.49 3.30
C GLY A 77 2.60 17.73 4.06
N ARG A 78 1.29 17.96 4.19
CA ARG A 78 0.72 19.09 4.94
C ARG A 78 0.12 18.66 6.28
N LEU A 79 -0.19 17.38 6.43
CA LEU A 79 -0.79 16.83 7.65
C LEU A 79 0.24 16.66 8.78
N SER A 80 -0.23 16.77 10.02
CA SER A 80 0.54 16.27 11.16
C SER A 80 0.59 14.74 11.13
N SER A 81 1.62 14.15 11.76
CA SER A 81 1.76 12.69 11.86
C SER A 81 0.53 12.00 12.47
N LYS A 82 -0.17 12.70 13.39
CA LYS A 82 -1.41 12.21 14.02
C LYS A 82 -2.58 12.27 13.03
N ALA A 83 -2.73 13.38 12.30
CA ALA A 83 -3.79 13.56 11.31
C ALA A 83 -3.64 12.57 10.14
N ALA A 84 -2.42 12.38 9.62
CA ALA A 84 -2.16 11.39 8.57
C ALA A 84 -2.53 9.97 9.03
N ALA A 85 -2.12 9.56 10.23
CA ALA A 85 -2.45 8.24 10.78
C ALA A 85 -3.95 8.05 11.02
N ALA A 86 -4.67 9.10 11.43
CA ALA A 86 -6.13 9.06 11.58
C ALA A 86 -6.81 8.90 10.22
N LEU A 87 -6.42 9.70 9.21
CA LEU A 87 -6.98 9.64 7.86
C LEU A 87 -6.80 8.25 7.22
N ALA A 88 -5.65 7.61 7.46
CA ALA A 88 -5.38 6.26 6.99
C ALA A 88 -6.02 5.14 7.83
N GLY A 89 -6.73 5.45 8.91
CA GLY A 89 -7.33 4.45 9.80
C GLY A 89 -6.31 3.58 10.55
N LEU A 90 -5.14 4.15 10.83
CA LEU A 90 -4.02 3.54 11.56
C LEU A 90 -3.87 4.05 13.01
N ALA A 91 -4.56 5.14 13.36
CA ALA A 91 -4.64 5.62 14.75
C ALA A 91 -5.79 4.93 15.50
N PRO A 92 -5.62 4.64 16.81
CA PRO A 92 -6.74 4.25 17.67
C PRO A 92 -7.57 5.49 17.97
N CYS A 93 -8.59 5.74 17.15
CA CYS A 93 -9.59 6.75 17.36
C CYS A 93 -10.98 6.12 17.18
N ASN A 94 -12.00 6.72 17.80
CA ASN A 94 -13.39 6.39 17.53
C ASN A 94 -13.63 6.46 16.01
N HIS A 95 -14.46 5.57 15.47
CA HIS A 95 -14.64 5.32 14.03
C HIS A 95 -15.34 6.47 13.28
N ASP A 96 -15.12 7.72 13.71
CA ASP A 96 -15.83 8.91 13.23
C ASP A 96 -15.28 9.42 11.89
N SER A 97 -14.04 9.04 11.54
CA SER A 97 -13.51 9.23 10.19
C SER A 97 -13.91 8.03 9.33
N GLY A 98 -14.83 8.20 8.37
CA GLY A 98 -15.42 7.14 7.54
C GLY A 98 -14.44 6.16 6.83
N ARG A 99 -14.52 6.05 5.49
CA ARG A 99 -13.82 5.00 4.73
C ARG A 99 -12.29 5.16 4.84
N LYS A 100 -11.62 4.17 5.43
CA LYS A 100 -10.16 4.16 5.69
C LYS A 100 -9.38 4.36 4.38
N ARG A 101 -8.58 5.42 4.28
CA ARG A 101 -7.87 5.77 3.04
C ARG A 101 -6.50 5.09 2.99
N GLY A 102 -6.31 4.14 2.07
CA GLY A 102 -5.00 3.53 1.79
C GLY A 102 -4.45 2.58 2.86
N ARG A 103 -5.25 2.17 3.86
CA ARG A 103 -4.81 1.25 4.93
C ARG A 103 -4.25 -0.06 4.39
N ASP A 104 -4.94 -0.67 3.42
CA ASP A 104 -4.55 -1.98 2.89
C ASP A 104 -3.26 -1.88 2.08
N ALA A 105 -3.10 -0.81 1.30
CA ALA A 105 -1.86 -0.51 0.60
C ALA A 105 -0.69 -0.30 1.57
N LEU A 106 -0.90 0.45 2.67
CA LEU A 106 0.10 0.65 3.73
C LEU A 106 0.42 -0.64 4.49
N TYR A 107 -0.56 -1.52 4.67
CA TYR A 107 -0.35 -2.84 5.28
C TYR A 107 0.51 -3.73 4.39
N MET A 108 0.24 -3.77 3.08
CA MET A 108 1.08 -4.49 2.13
C MET A 108 2.48 -3.89 2.04
N ALA A 109 2.60 -2.56 2.08
CA ALA A 109 3.88 -1.88 2.16
C ALA A 109 4.65 -2.25 3.43
N ALA A 110 3.97 -2.40 4.58
CA ALA A 110 4.59 -2.85 5.81
C ALA A 110 5.14 -4.28 5.73
N ILE A 111 4.42 -5.20 5.09
CA ILE A 111 4.92 -6.57 4.85
C ILE A 111 6.18 -6.54 3.99
N ALA A 112 6.16 -5.79 2.89
CA ALA A 112 7.31 -5.64 2.01
C ALA A 112 8.50 -4.99 2.74
N ALA A 113 8.26 -3.91 3.50
CA ALA A 113 9.27 -3.23 4.29
C ALA A 113 9.89 -4.14 5.36
N ALA A 114 9.09 -4.99 6.00
CA ALA A 114 9.55 -5.93 7.02
C ALA A 114 10.54 -6.98 6.48
N ARG A 115 10.52 -7.24 5.16
CA ARG A 115 11.43 -8.18 4.46
C ARG A 115 12.64 -7.49 3.81
N SER A 116 12.77 -6.17 3.95
CA SER A 116 13.86 -5.38 3.33
C SER A 116 15.04 -5.18 4.28
N ALA A 117 16.16 -4.66 3.78
CA ALA A 117 17.30 -4.22 4.59
C ALA A 117 17.11 -2.78 5.15
N SER A 118 15.94 -2.48 5.73
CA SER A 118 15.62 -1.13 6.23
C SER A 118 15.43 -1.06 7.75
N ARG A 119 15.44 0.16 8.29
CA ARG A 119 15.07 0.43 9.69
C ARG A 119 13.68 -0.09 10.08
N PHE A 120 12.77 -0.22 9.10
CA PHE A 120 11.45 -0.81 9.33
C PHE A 120 11.53 -2.31 9.57
N ALA A 121 12.38 -3.04 8.84
CA ALA A 121 12.62 -4.45 9.08
C ALA A 121 13.27 -4.70 10.44
N LYS A 122 14.23 -3.86 10.84
CA LYS A 122 14.79 -3.90 12.20
C LYS A 122 13.69 -3.70 13.25
N ALA A 123 12.90 -2.63 13.13
CA ALA A 123 11.80 -2.37 14.06
C ALA A 123 10.77 -3.52 14.11
N ALA A 124 10.46 -4.14 12.97
CA ALA A 124 9.55 -5.28 12.91
C ALA A 124 10.13 -6.51 13.65
N ARG A 125 11.41 -6.82 13.44
CA ARG A 125 12.13 -7.89 14.15
C ARG A 125 12.18 -7.64 15.66
N ASP A 126 12.56 -6.43 16.07
CA ASP A 126 12.64 -6.04 17.49
C ASP A 126 11.27 -6.18 18.19
N MET A 127 10.18 -5.80 17.50
CA MET A 127 8.83 -5.97 18.04
C MET A 127 8.39 -7.43 18.13
N ARG A 128 8.75 -8.26 17.13
CA ARG A 128 8.48 -9.70 17.13
C ARG A 128 9.26 -10.43 18.22
N ALA A 129 10.51 -10.04 18.47
CA ALA A 129 11.33 -10.58 19.57
C ALA A 129 10.70 -10.33 20.95
N ARG A 130 9.86 -9.29 21.08
CA ARG A 130 9.07 -9.00 22.28
C ARG A 130 7.71 -9.70 22.29
N ASN A 131 7.54 -10.79 21.54
CA ASN A 131 6.30 -11.57 21.43
C ASN A 131 5.05 -10.77 21.00
N LYS A 132 5.22 -9.65 20.27
CA LYS A 132 4.07 -8.91 19.76
C LYS A 132 3.39 -9.68 18.61
N PRO A 133 2.05 -9.78 18.61
CA PRO A 133 1.28 -10.38 17.52
C PRO A 133 1.61 -9.78 16.15
N PHE A 134 1.66 -10.61 15.11
CA PHE A 134 2.04 -10.19 13.76
C PHE A 134 1.28 -8.96 13.25
N LYS A 135 -0.05 -9.00 13.36
CA LYS A 135 -0.92 -7.93 12.88
C LYS A 135 -0.61 -6.60 13.57
N LEU A 136 -0.30 -6.61 14.87
CA LEU A 136 0.08 -5.41 15.62
C LEU A 136 1.42 -4.84 15.13
N VAL A 137 2.38 -5.72 14.84
CA VAL A 137 3.66 -5.31 14.27
C VAL A 137 3.45 -4.66 12.90
N MET A 138 2.70 -5.28 12.00
CA MET A 138 2.47 -4.73 10.65
C MET A 138 1.73 -3.39 10.69
N ILE A 139 0.72 -3.22 11.55
CA ILE A 139 0.04 -1.93 11.71
C ILE A 139 0.97 -0.85 12.26
N ALA A 140 1.85 -1.19 13.21
CA ALA A 140 2.84 -0.26 13.73
C ALA A 140 3.87 0.15 12.64
N ILE A 141 4.31 -0.79 11.82
CA ILE A 141 5.20 -0.51 10.68
C ILE A 141 4.49 0.32 9.61
N ALA A 142 3.25 0.00 9.26
CA ALA A 142 2.43 0.78 8.34
C ALA A 142 2.32 2.25 8.79
N ARG A 143 2.10 2.48 10.10
CA ARG A 143 2.08 3.83 10.66
C ARG A 143 3.44 4.53 10.55
N LYS A 144 4.55 3.83 10.82
CA LYS A 144 5.91 4.39 10.67
C LYS A 144 6.21 4.74 9.20
N ILE A 145 5.79 3.89 8.25
CA ILE A 145 5.92 4.15 6.81
C ILE A 145 5.13 5.40 6.43
N LEU A 146 3.85 5.50 6.82
CA LEU A 146 3.01 6.65 6.50
C LEU A 146 3.56 7.98 7.04
N VAL A 147 4.02 7.99 8.29
CA VAL A 147 4.65 9.19 8.88
C VAL A 147 5.92 9.57 8.12
N THR A 148 6.69 8.59 7.67
CA THR A 148 7.90 8.82 6.87
C THR A 148 7.54 9.37 5.49
N ALA A 149 6.56 8.78 4.82
CA ALA A 149 6.05 9.25 3.53
C ALA A 149 5.54 10.70 3.62
N ASN A 150 4.79 11.03 4.66
CA ASN A 150 4.33 12.39 4.93
C ASN A 150 5.50 13.37 5.13
N ALA A 151 6.56 12.96 5.84
CA ALA A 151 7.74 13.79 6.01
C ALA A 151 8.52 13.98 4.70
N ILE A 152 8.67 12.94 3.88
CA ILE A 152 9.36 12.98 2.58
C ILE A 152 8.66 13.92 1.60
N ILE A 153 7.34 13.82 1.48
CA ILE A 153 6.58 14.74 0.62
C ILE A 153 6.69 16.18 1.14
N ARG A 154 6.69 16.38 2.46
CA ARG A 154 6.89 17.72 3.04
C ARG A 154 8.27 18.30 2.77
N GLN A 155 9.31 17.47 2.84
CA GLN A 155 10.72 17.87 2.70
C GLN A 155 11.20 17.88 1.24
N GLN A 156 10.43 17.28 0.32
CA GLN A 156 10.81 17.08 -1.08
C GLN A 156 12.18 16.39 -1.23
N ALA A 157 12.53 15.51 -0.28
CA ALA A 157 13.80 14.81 -0.22
C ALA A 157 13.58 13.29 -0.15
N PRO A 158 14.37 12.47 -0.88
CA PRO A 158 14.19 11.03 -0.91
C PRO A 158 14.51 10.41 0.46
N PHE A 159 13.99 9.21 0.69
CA PHE A 159 14.24 8.45 1.91
C PHE A 159 15.73 8.17 2.10
N GLU A 160 16.30 8.72 3.16
CA GLU A 160 17.64 8.37 3.59
C GLU A 160 17.63 7.02 4.29
N ARG A 161 18.41 6.08 3.75
CA ARG A 161 18.75 4.84 4.45
C ARG A 161 19.68 5.22 5.60
N ALA A 162 19.12 5.52 6.77
CA ALA A 162 19.92 5.66 7.99
C ALA A 162 20.82 4.41 8.13
N ARG A 163 22.14 4.64 8.20
CA ARG A 163 23.18 3.63 8.44
C ARG A 163 22.87 2.83 9.72
#